data_AF-A0A0B7LSG7-F1
#
_entry.id   AF-A0A0B7LSG7-F1
#
_cell.length_a   1.000
_cell.length_b   1.000
_cell.length_c   1.000
_cell.angle_alpha   90.00
_cell.angle_beta   90.00
_cell.angle_gamma   90.00
#
_symmetry.space_group_name_H-M   'P 1'
#
loop_
_entity.id
_entity.type
_entity.pdbx_description
1 polymer ?
#
loop_
_entity_poly.entity_id
_entity_poly.type
_entity_poly.pdbx_seq_one_letter_code
_entity_poly.pdbx_strand_id
1 'polypeptide(L)'
;MEAVLYSTFRNHLKDYMKKVNDEFEPLTVVNKNPDEDIVVLSKSEWDSIQETLRIAQNKELSDKVLRGMAQVRAGSIQVHVIEE
;
A
#
# COMPACT_ATOMS: atom_id res chain seq x y z
N MET A 1 -5.09 2.59 -11.32
CA MET A 1 -5.36 1.13 -11.39
C MET A 1 -5.52 0.73 -12.85
N GLU A 2 -4.47 0.17 -13.41
CA GLU A 2 -4.47 -0.40 -14.77
C GLU A 2 -5.16 -1.77 -14.73
N ALA A 3 -5.83 -2.15 -15.82
CA ALA A 3 -6.46 -3.46 -15.95
C ALA A 3 -5.91 -4.20 -17.19
N VAL A 4 -5.52 -5.46 -17.01
CA VAL A 4 -4.96 -6.30 -18.07
C VAL A 4 -5.67 -7.65 -18.14
N LEU A 5 -5.88 -8.17 -19.35
CA LEU A 5 -6.45 -9.50 -19.52
C LEU A 5 -5.52 -10.57 -18.91
N TYR A 6 -6.10 -11.60 -18.30
CA TYR A 6 -5.37 -12.75 -17.75
C TYR A 6 -4.33 -13.34 -18.72
N SER A 7 -4.70 -13.49 -20.00
CA SER A 7 -3.79 -14.04 -21.01
C SER A 7 -2.56 -13.16 -21.22
N THR A 8 -2.74 -11.84 -21.27
CA THR A 8 -1.64 -10.86 -21.40
C THR A 8 -0.78 -10.86 -20.15
N PHE A 9 -1.39 -10.83 -18.97
CA PHE A 9 -0.68 -10.90 -17.69
C PHE A 9 0.19 -12.14 -17.59
N ARG A 10 -0.37 -13.31 -17.90
CA ARG A 10 0.36 -14.59 -17.90
C ARG A 10 1.54 -14.58 -18.87
N ASN A 11 1.36 -14.06 -20.07
CA ASN A 11 2.40 -14.05 -21.11
C ASN A 11 3.56 -13.10 -20.77
N HIS A 12 3.29 -12.04 -19.99
CA HIS A 12 4.26 -11.01 -19.62
C HIS A 12 4.46 -10.90 -18.09
N LEU A 13 4.32 -12.02 -17.38
CA LEU A 13 4.25 -12.05 -15.91
C LEU A 13 5.42 -11.33 -15.24
N LYS A 14 6.65 -11.58 -15.70
CA LYS A 14 7.86 -10.98 -15.13
C LYS A 14 7.87 -9.46 -15.25
N ASP A 15 7.44 -8.94 -16.40
CA ASP A 15 7.44 -7.50 -16.69
C ASP A 15 6.40 -6.79 -15.83
N TYR A 16 5.21 -7.37 -15.70
CA TYR A 16 4.17 -6.84 -14.81
C TYR A 16 4.57 -6.92 -13.33
N MET A 17 5.18 -8.01 -12.87
CA MET A 17 5.70 -8.10 -11.49
C MET A 17 6.76 -7.03 -11.21
N LYS A 18 7.65 -6.76 -12.17
CA LYS A 18 8.63 -5.69 -12.05
C LYS A 18 7.94 -4.33 -12.01
N LYS A 19 7.03 -4.07 -12.94
CA LYS A 19 6.26 -2.82 -13.02
C LYS A 19 5.54 -2.50 -11.71
N VAL A 20 4.80 -3.46 -11.15
CA VAL A 20 4.07 -3.28 -9.89
C VAL A 20 5.02 -2.97 -8.73
N ASN A 21 6.19 -3.62 -8.67
CA ASN A 21 7.19 -3.31 -7.63
C ASN A 21 7.87 -1.94 -7.82
N ASP A 22 8.13 -1.53 -9.06
CA ASP A 22 8.87 -0.30 -9.37
C ASP A 22 7.95 0.94 -9.29
N GLU A 23 6.70 0.82 -9.74
CA GLU A 23 5.74 1.93 -9.79
C GLU A 23 4.89 2.06 -8.52
N PHE A 24 4.82 1.03 -7.67
CA PHE A 24 3.96 0.99 -6.48
C PHE A 24 2.49 1.32 -6.81
N GLU A 25 2.02 0.80 -7.96
CA GLU A 25 0.67 1.00 -8.46
C GLU A 25 -0.04 -0.36 -8.61
N PRO A 26 -1.27 -0.50 -8.09
CA PRO A 26 -2.04 -1.74 -8.23
C PRO A 26 -2.41 -2.06 -9.68
N LEU A 27 -2.30 -3.34 -10.03
CA LEU A 27 -2.71 -3.89 -11.32
C LEU A 27 -3.90 -4.85 -11.15
N THR A 28 -5.00 -4.60 -11.86
CA THR A 28 -6.12 -5.54 -11.94
C THR A 28 -5.89 -6.53 -13.08
N VAL A 29 -5.98 -7.82 -12.80
CA VAL A 29 -5.96 -8.88 -13.82
C VAL A 29 -7.38 -9.35 -14.02
N VAL A 30 -7.94 -9.08 -15.19
CA VAL A 30 -9.33 -9.39 -15.52
C VAL A 30 -9.45 -10.76 -16.18
N ASN A 31 -10.42 -11.54 -15.71
CA ASN A 31 -10.73 -12.88 -16.19
C ASN A 31 -11.99 -12.87 -17.07
N LYS A 32 -12.30 -14.04 -17.66
CA LYS A 32 -13.58 -14.19 -18.39
C LYS A 32 -14.77 -14.11 -17.45
N ASN A 33 -14.60 -14.63 -16.23
CA ASN A 33 -15.53 -14.47 -15.14
C ASN A 33 -15.06 -13.31 -14.27
N PRO A 34 -15.79 -12.18 -14.18
CA PRO A 34 -15.39 -11.03 -13.37
C PRO A 34 -15.23 -11.35 -11.88
N ASP A 35 -15.91 -12.37 -11.36
CA ASP A 35 -15.77 -12.81 -9.96
C ASP A 35 -14.41 -13.45 -9.66
N GLU A 36 -13.62 -13.75 -10.70
CA GLU A 36 -12.28 -14.30 -10.60
C GLU A 36 -11.19 -13.24 -10.82
N ASP A 37 -11.55 -11.98 -10.97
CA ASP A 37 -10.59 -10.88 -11.11
C ASP A 37 -9.71 -10.80 -9.85
N ILE A 38 -8.41 -10.55 -10.06
CA ILE A 38 -7.46 -10.37 -8.98
C ILE A 38 -6.81 -8.99 -9.05
N VAL A 39 -6.38 -8.49 -7.89
CA VAL A 39 -5.51 -7.31 -7.80
C VAL A 39 -4.11 -7.77 -7.41
N VAL A 40 -3.13 -7.35 -8.18
CA VAL A 40 -1.71 -7.60 -7.93
C VAL A 40 -1.10 -6.35 -7.31
N LEU A 41 -0.41 -6.53 -6.19
CA LEU A 41 0.27 -5.49 -5.43
C LEU A 41 1.72 -5.91 -5.21
N SER A 42 2.61 -4.94 -5.02
CA SER A 42 3.91 -5.25 -4.47
C SER A 42 3.77 -5.79 -3.05
N LYS A 43 4.70 -6.63 -2.61
CA LYS A 43 4.68 -7.10 -1.23
C LYS A 43 4.76 -5.94 -0.24
N SER A 44 5.58 -4.93 -0.56
CA SER A 44 5.76 -3.75 0.30
C SER A 44 4.47 -2.94 0.47
N GLU A 45 3.68 -2.78 -0.60
CA GLU A 45 2.37 -2.11 -0.52
C GLU A 45 1.38 -2.93 0.29
N TRP A 46 1.32 -4.25 0.06
CA TRP A 46 0.46 -5.13 0.84
C TRP A 46 0.77 -5.01 2.34
N ASP A 47 2.04 -5.13 2.72
CA ASP A 47 2.47 -5.02 4.11
C ASP A 47 2.14 -3.63 4.70
N SER A 48 2.31 -2.56 3.91
CA SER A 48 1.98 -1.18 4.32
C SER A 48 0.47 -0.98 4.55
N ILE A 49 -0.37 -1.57 3.69
CA ILE A 49 -1.83 -1.53 3.84
C ILE A 49 -2.25 -2.32 5.08
N GLN A 50 -1.69 -3.52 5.29
CA GLN A 50 -2.00 -4.34 6.46
C GLN A 50 -1.63 -3.61 7.77
N GLU A 51 -0.47 -2.96 7.81
CA GLU A 51 -0.05 -2.18 8.97
C GLU A 51 -0.96 -0.97 9.21
N THR A 52 -1.32 -0.25 8.15
CA THR A 52 -2.26 0.88 8.24
C THR A 52 -3.61 0.42 8.77
N LEU A 53 -4.15 -0.69 8.27
CA LEU A 53 -5.41 -1.27 8.75
C LEU A 53 -5.32 -1.68 10.22
N ARG A 54 -4.21 -2.31 10.63
CA ARG A 54 -3.96 -2.71 12.01
C ARG A 54 -3.98 -1.51 12.96
N ILE A 55 -3.34 -0.41 12.59
CA ILE A 55 -3.35 0.82 13.39
C ILE A 55 -4.75 1.45 13.38
N ALA A 56 -5.40 1.53 12.22
CA ALA A 56 -6.71 2.17 12.07
C ALA A 56 -7.81 1.45 12.88
N GLN A 57 -7.73 0.13 13.02
CA GLN A 57 -8.65 -0.67 13.82
C GLN A 57 -8.45 -0.50 15.33
N ASN A 58 -7.31 0.06 15.77
CA ASN A 58 -7.06 0.41 17.16
C ASN A 58 -7.30 1.91 17.39
N LYS A 59 -8.43 2.25 18.02
CA LYS A 59 -8.83 3.64 18.26
C LYS A 59 -7.76 4.46 18.99
N GLU A 60 -7.16 3.91 20.03
CA GLU A 60 -6.15 4.62 20.83
C GLU A 60 -4.91 4.94 19.99
N LEU A 61 -4.39 3.96 19.25
CA LEU A 61 -3.22 4.15 18.39
C LEU A 61 -3.53 5.09 17.23
N SER A 62 -4.69 4.95 16.59
CA SER A 62 -5.14 5.83 15.51
C SER A 62 -5.24 7.28 15.99
N ASP A 63 -5.90 7.52 17.12
CA ASP A 63 -6.01 8.86 17.72
C ASP A 63 -4.63 9.44 18.10
N LYS A 64 -3.71 8.60 18.58
CA LYS A 64 -2.34 9.03 18.90
C LYS A 64 -1.59 9.47 17.64
N VAL A 65 -1.65 8.69 16.56
CA VAL A 65 -1.01 9.03 15.27
C VAL A 65 -1.60 10.32 14.70
N LEU A 66 -2.93 10.44 14.65
CA LEU A 66 -3.61 11.64 14.12
C LEU A 66 -3.25 12.90 14.91
N ARG A 67 -3.21 12.82 16.25
CA ARG A 67 -2.75 13.93 17.11
C ARG A 67 -1.30 14.29 16.83
N GLY A 68 -0.40 13.31 16.74
CA GLY A 68 1.01 13.53 16.42
C GLY A 68 1.20 14.22 15.06
N MET A 69 0.50 13.76 14.03
CA MET A 69 0.52 14.39 12.71
C MET A 69 0.02 15.85 12.75
N ALA A 70 -1.02 16.15 13.54
CA ALA A 70 -1.52 17.51 13.71
C ALA A 70 -0.49 18.40 14.42
N GLN A 71 0.17 17.90 15.47
CA GLN A 71 1.24 18.61 16.17
C GLN A 71 2.41 18.95 15.23
N VAL A 72 2.86 17.98 14.42
CA VAL A 72 3.93 18.20 13.42
C VAL A 72 3.53 19.27 12.40
N ARG A 73 2.32 19.18 11.83
CA ARG A 73 1.83 20.19 10.87
C ARG A 73 1.72 21.59 11.46
N ALA A 74 1.41 21.69 12.76
CA ALA A 74 1.35 22.95 13.49
C ALA A 74 2.74 23.47 13.94
N GLY A 75 3.83 22.77 13.61
CA GLY A 75 5.18 23.11 14.07
C GLY A 75 5.40 22.90 15.58
N SER A 76 4.46 22.25 16.27
CA SER A 76 4.52 21.95 17.70
C SER A 76 5.37 20.70 17.94
N ILE A 77 6.66 20.79 17.63
CA ILE A 77 7.64 19.69 17.72
C ILE A 77 8.76 20.05 18.71
N GLN A 78 9.35 19.01 19.31
CA GLN A 78 10.54 19.14 20.15
C GLN A 78 11.66 18.26 19.60
N VAL A 79 12.81 18.85 19.30
CA VAL A 79 13.97 18.14 18.77
C VAL A 79 14.75 17.53 19.93
N HIS A 80 15.03 16.23 19.82
CA HIS A 80 15.84 15.49 20.79
C HIS A 80 17.01 14.84 20.05
N VAL A 81 18.19 14.82 20.65
CA VAL A 81 19.34 14.07 20.14
C VAL A 81 19.15 12.61 20.52
N ILE A 82 19.35 11.69 19.58
CA ILE A 82 19.32 10.26 19.84
C ILE A 82 20.72 9.87 20.33
N GLU A 83 20.81 9.37 21.56
CA GLU A 83 22.05 8.75 22.07
C GLU A 83 22.20 7.35 21.46
N GLU A 84 23.40 7.03 20.97
CA GLU A 84 23.75 5.70 20.44
C GLU A 84 23.86 4.64 21.54
#